data_AF-A0AA38XFX2-F1
#
_entry.id   AF-A0AA38XFX2-F1
#
_cell.length_a   1.000
_cell.length_b   1.000
_cell.length_c   1.000
_cell.angle_alpha   90.00
_cell.angle_beta   90.00
_cell.angle_gamma   90.00
#
_symmetry.space_group_name_H-M   'P 1'
#
loop_
_entity.id
_entity.type
_entity.pdbx_description
1 polymer ?
#
loop_
_entity_poly.entity_id
_entity_poly.type
_entity_poly.pdbx_seq_one_letter_code
_entity_poly.pdbx_strand_id
1 'polypeptide(L)'
;MDVQLQRSGPPAVPPAYVNTLGFVALRPDNGRMEIKSDNPEHGFQFPGQFELSAMGPANRGLEHELPRLLLAAGVDVVNERISWKHSSNGKYVSVRLVFRAENREQYDVAHQALRDHPEVKWTPYEPVWHAMQRFTDQRDDDTLDELWVVEHDPVFTLGQAGKVEHVLAPGEIPVVHVDRGGQVTYHGPGQIVIYPLLRLPRLGIGVRDYVCRIEQAIIDTLAEWNIGAERLDGAPGVYVGGAKIAALGIRVRRGCTFHGLAFNVAMDLDPFHRINPCGYEGLQVTTVLDLGGPSGMDAVKPVLLDHLARQFGLLLQPVPELPDLSAAA
;
A
#
# COMPACT_ATOMS: atom_id res chain seq x y z
N MET A 1 6.88 -4.13 -10.64
CA MET A 1 8.08 -3.56 -11.29
C MET A 1 9.03 -3.35 -10.12
N ASP A 2 9.75 -4.39 -9.72
CA ASP A 2 10.71 -4.30 -8.58
C ASP A 2 12.10 -4.10 -9.14
N VAL A 3 13.20 -4.19 -8.39
CA VAL A 3 14.37 -3.29 -8.47
C VAL A 3 15.63 -3.93 -7.82
N GLN A 4 16.83 -3.87 -8.43
CA GLN A 4 18.13 -4.22 -7.77
C GLN A 4 19.02 -3.00 -7.45
N LEU A 5 20.00 -3.16 -6.55
CA LEU A 5 20.64 -2.05 -5.80
C LEU A 5 22.14 -2.31 -5.51
N GLN A 6 23.03 -1.35 -5.79
CA GLN A 6 24.45 -1.34 -5.35
C GLN A 6 24.79 0.00 -4.69
N ARG A 7 25.64 0.00 -3.64
CA ARG A 7 26.21 1.26 -3.11
C ARG A 7 27.55 1.13 -2.38
N SER A 8 28.24 2.27 -2.36
CA SER A 8 29.54 2.58 -1.75
C SER A 8 29.51 2.67 -0.21
N GLY A 9 30.65 2.36 0.43
CA GLY A 9 30.76 2.02 1.86
C GLY A 9 30.80 3.16 2.90
N PRO A 10 30.80 2.81 4.21
CA PRO A 10 30.51 3.74 5.31
C PRO A 10 31.72 4.07 6.22
N PRO A 11 31.63 5.07 7.11
CA PRO A 11 32.43 5.13 8.34
C PRO A 11 31.61 4.84 9.62
N ALA A 12 32.34 4.57 10.71
CA ALA A 12 32.00 3.71 11.84
C ALA A 12 31.11 4.29 12.98
N VAL A 13 30.58 3.36 13.80
CA VAL A 13 29.64 3.53 14.93
C VAL A 13 30.33 3.25 16.28
N PRO A 14 29.92 3.91 17.39
CA PRO A 14 30.10 3.39 18.76
C PRO A 14 28.77 3.12 19.51
N PRO A 15 28.79 2.39 20.64
CA PRO A 15 27.79 1.35 20.96
C PRO A 15 26.64 1.73 21.90
N ALA A 16 25.69 0.80 21.96
CA ALA A 16 24.37 0.84 22.58
C ALA A 16 24.33 0.77 24.12
N TYR A 17 23.21 1.25 24.69
CA TYR A 17 22.67 0.77 25.97
C TYR A 17 21.20 0.41 25.80
N VAL A 18 20.86 -0.84 26.15
CA VAL A 18 19.52 -1.42 26.12
C VAL A 18 18.88 -1.24 27.48
N ASN A 19 17.64 -0.74 27.53
CA ASN A 19 16.75 -0.94 28.67
C ASN A 19 15.35 -1.29 28.17
N THR A 20 14.86 -2.43 28.64
CA THR A 20 13.58 -3.04 28.29
C THR A 20 12.48 -2.48 29.20
N LEU A 21 11.49 -1.77 28.65
CA LEU A 21 10.26 -1.38 29.35
C LEU A 21 9.06 -1.57 28.42
N GLY A 22 8.04 -2.28 28.89
CA GLY A 22 6.82 -2.62 28.15
C GLY A 22 5.91 -1.41 27.92
N PHE A 23 5.22 -1.40 26.79
CA PHE A 23 4.32 -0.31 26.38
C PHE A 23 2.89 -0.55 26.89
N VAL A 24 2.36 0.40 27.66
CA VAL A 24 0.92 0.62 27.82
C VAL A 24 0.58 1.79 26.89
N ALA A 25 -0.18 1.52 25.83
CA ALA A 25 -0.52 2.54 24.83
C ALA A 25 -1.59 3.51 25.36
N LEU A 26 -1.33 4.82 25.22
CA LEU A 26 -2.30 5.88 25.48
C LEU A 26 -3.32 5.93 24.33
N ARG A 27 -4.59 6.16 24.66
CA ARG A 27 -5.69 6.33 23.69
C ARG A 27 -5.50 7.66 22.94
N PRO A 28 -5.53 7.70 21.59
CA PRO A 28 -5.64 8.96 20.87
C PRO A 28 -6.98 9.62 21.19
N ASP A 29 -6.96 10.87 21.64
CA ASP A 29 -8.17 11.68 21.85
C ASP A 29 -8.65 12.20 20.47
N ASN A 30 -9.62 11.51 19.87
CA ASN A 30 -10.17 11.84 18.57
C ASN A 30 -11.32 12.85 18.70
N GLY A 31 -10.97 14.11 18.98
CA GLY A 31 -11.89 15.23 18.81
C GLY A 31 -12.32 15.37 17.35
N ARG A 32 -13.59 15.73 17.09
CA ARG A 32 -14.05 16.12 15.74
C ARG A 32 -13.29 17.36 15.29
N MET A 33 -12.29 17.18 14.45
CA MET A 33 -11.58 18.28 13.80
C MET A 33 -11.94 18.34 12.32
N GLU A 34 -12.23 19.54 11.84
CA GLU A 34 -12.56 19.83 10.45
C GLU A 34 -11.25 19.80 9.64
N ILE A 35 -11.13 18.83 8.73
CA ILE A 35 -10.02 18.73 7.78
C ILE A 35 -10.11 19.92 6.83
N LYS A 36 -9.15 20.84 6.88
CA LYS A 36 -9.03 21.95 5.92
C LYS A 36 -7.79 21.70 5.07
N SER A 37 -8.01 21.61 3.76
CA SER A 37 -6.94 21.64 2.77
C SER A 37 -6.64 23.10 2.45
N ASP A 38 -5.38 23.51 2.62
CA ASP A 38 -4.93 24.90 2.44
C ASP A 38 -4.47 25.18 1.00
N ASN A 39 -4.67 24.23 0.07
CA ASN A 39 -4.09 24.28 -1.27
C ASN A 39 -5.17 24.28 -2.38
N PRO A 40 -5.52 25.43 -2.97
CA PRO A 40 -6.54 25.51 -4.02
C PRO A 40 -6.09 24.96 -5.38
N GLU A 41 -4.79 24.70 -5.58
CA GLU A 41 -4.24 24.23 -6.87
C GLU A 41 -4.03 22.72 -6.95
N HIS A 42 -4.11 21.99 -5.83
CA HIS A 42 -4.05 20.53 -5.81
C HIS A 42 -5.19 19.96 -4.98
N GLY A 43 -6.10 19.30 -5.70
CA GLY A 43 -7.27 18.56 -5.27
C GLY A 43 -7.81 17.83 -6.50
N PHE A 44 -8.79 16.95 -6.34
CA PHE A 44 -9.51 16.38 -7.48
C PHE A 44 -10.13 17.51 -8.31
N GLN A 45 -9.46 17.88 -9.40
CA GLN A 45 -10.06 18.76 -10.39
C GLN A 45 -10.91 17.89 -11.29
N PHE A 46 -12.19 17.90 -10.95
CA PHE A 46 -13.23 17.56 -11.87
C PHE A 46 -13.60 18.82 -12.68
N PRO A 47 -13.71 18.72 -14.01
CA PRO A 47 -13.39 17.55 -14.84
C PRO A 47 -11.90 17.27 -14.98
N GLY A 48 -11.52 15.99 -15.09
CA GLY A 48 -10.12 15.55 -15.17
C GLY A 48 -9.92 14.23 -15.91
N GLN A 49 -8.66 13.88 -16.17
CA GLN A 49 -8.25 12.57 -16.72
C GLN A 49 -7.60 11.72 -15.63
N PHE A 50 -7.96 10.45 -15.58
CA PHE A 50 -7.57 9.48 -14.56
C PHE A 50 -7.10 8.19 -15.21
N GLU A 51 -6.15 7.50 -14.58
CA GLU A 51 -5.61 6.22 -15.06
C GLU A 51 -6.24 5.06 -14.27
N LEU A 52 -6.54 3.97 -14.97
CA LEU A 52 -6.94 2.69 -14.41
C LEU A 52 -6.00 1.61 -14.94
N SER A 53 -5.62 0.70 -14.05
CA SER A 53 -4.88 -0.52 -14.40
C SER A 53 -5.65 -1.74 -13.90
N ALA A 54 -5.73 -2.75 -14.75
CA ALA A 54 -6.35 -4.03 -14.42
C ALA A 54 -5.47 -5.17 -14.96
N MET A 55 -5.55 -6.34 -14.34
CA MET A 55 -4.88 -7.54 -14.80
C MET A 55 -5.90 -8.66 -14.93
N GLY A 56 -5.68 -9.61 -15.82
CA GLY A 56 -6.45 -10.86 -15.85
C GLY A 56 -5.94 -11.84 -16.90
N PRO A 57 -6.65 -12.94 -17.16
CA PRO A 57 -6.15 -13.99 -18.05
C PRO A 57 -5.96 -13.49 -19.49
N ALA A 58 -4.81 -13.77 -20.10
CA ALA A 58 -4.44 -13.23 -21.41
C ALA A 58 -5.36 -13.69 -22.55
N ASN A 59 -6.06 -14.81 -22.39
CA ASN A 59 -6.96 -15.38 -23.39
C ASN A 59 -8.40 -14.82 -23.33
N ARG A 60 -8.66 -13.84 -22.45
CA ARG A 60 -10.00 -13.25 -22.27
C ARG A 60 -10.20 -11.94 -23.04
N GLY A 61 -9.14 -11.35 -23.58
CA GLY A 61 -9.23 -10.14 -24.41
C GLY A 61 -9.61 -8.88 -23.62
N LEU A 62 -9.12 -8.78 -22.37
CA LEU A 62 -9.41 -7.66 -21.47
C LEU A 62 -9.03 -6.30 -22.05
N GLU A 63 -7.99 -6.25 -22.89
CA GLU A 63 -7.54 -5.06 -23.60
C GLU A 63 -8.62 -4.45 -24.52
N HIS A 64 -9.62 -5.23 -24.90
CA HIS A 64 -10.77 -4.80 -25.70
C HIS A 64 -12.07 -4.73 -24.89
N GLU A 65 -12.19 -5.55 -23.85
CA GLU A 65 -13.39 -5.63 -23.01
C GLU A 65 -13.49 -4.46 -22.03
N LEU A 66 -12.40 -4.11 -21.35
CA LEU A 66 -12.40 -3.05 -20.32
C LEU A 66 -12.75 -1.66 -20.87
N PRO A 67 -12.22 -1.22 -22.04
CA PRO A 67 -12.66 0.05 -22.63
C PRO A 67 -14.15 0.07 -22.95
N ARG A 68 -14.70 -1.04 -23.45
CA ARG A 68 -16.14 -1.15 -23.75
C ARG A 68 -17.00 -1.13 -22.51
N LEU A 69 -16.55 -1.81 -21.46
CA LEU A 69 -17.21 -1.84 -20.15
C LEU A 69 -17.33 -0.43 -19.57
N LEU A 70 -16.23 0.33 -19.59
CA LEU A 70 -16.20 1.70 -19.10
C LEU A 70 -17.10 2.62 -19.93
N LEU A 71 -17.03 2.53 -21.26
CA LEU A 71 -17.94 3.29 -22.13
C LEU A 71 -19.41 2.95 -21.86
N ALA A 72 -19.74 1.68 -21.62
CA ALA A 72 -21.10 1.24 -21.27
C ALA A 72 -21.55 1.75 -19.90
N ALA A 73 -20.62 1.95 -18.96
CA ALA A 73 -20.86 2.56 -17.66
C ALA A 73 -20.95 4.10 -17.71
N GLY A 74 -20.89 4.70 -18.91
CA GLY A 74 -20.95 6.16 -19.09
C GLY A 74 -19.63 6.88 -18.82
N VAL A 75 -18.52 6.14 -18.81
CA VAL A 75 -17.16 6.66 -18.57
C VAL A 75 -16.45 6.87 -19.90
N ASP A 76 -16.02 8.11 -20.18
CA ASP A 76 -15.33 8.45 -21.44
C ASP A 76 -13.87 7.96 -21.42
N VAL A 77 -13.56 6.95 -22.22
CA VAL A 77 -12.21 6.37 -22.29
C VAL A 77 -11.37 7.09 -23.36
N VAL A 78 -10.19 7.55 -22.97
CA VAL A 78 -9.20 8.15 -23.87
C VAL A 78 -8.48 7.03 -24.62
N ASN A 79 -9.07 6.61 -25.75
CA ASN A 79 -8.65 5.43 -26.52
C ASN A 79 -7.17 5.44 -26.92
N GLU A 80 -6.57 6.60 -27.20
CA GLU A 80 -5.16 6.73 -27.58
C GLU A 80 -4.18 6.42 -26.43
N ARG A 81 -4.68 6.27 -25.20
CA ARG A 81 -3.89 5.98 -24.00
C ARG A 81 -4.21 4.61 -23.39
N ILE A 82 -4.70 3.68 -24.22
CA ILE A 82 -4.83 2.28 -23.85
C ILE A 82 -3.52 1.56 -24.19
N SER A 83 -2.94 0.87 -23.21
CA SER A 83 -1.75 0.04 -23.38
C SER A 83 -1.90 -1.27 -22.61
N TRP A 84 -1.24 -2.33 -23.07
CA TRP A 84 -1.25 -3.59 -22.35
C TRP A 84 0.08 -4.33 -22.49
N LYS A 85 0.35 -5.21 -21.53
CA LYS A 85 1.55 -6.04 -21.48
C LYS A 85 1.21 -7.45 -20.99
N HIS A 86 1.73 -8.46 -21.67
CA HIS A 86 1.61 -9.85 -21.22
C HIS A 86 2.61 -10.15 -20.10
N SER A 87 2.22 -11.03 -19.17
CA SER A 87 3.13 -11.61 -18.19
C SER A 87 4.25 -12.39 -18.90
N SER A 88 5.40 -12.55 -18.24
CA SER A 88 6.56 -13.28 -18.77
C SER A 88 6.24 -14.74 -19.14
N ASN A 89 5.27 -15.37 -18.46
CA ASN A 89 4.78 -16.71 -18.77
C ASN A 89 3.57 -16.75 -19.73
N GLY A 90 3.13 -15.59 -20.25
CA GLY A 90 2.02 -15.45 -21.19
C GLY A 90 0.62 -15.75 -20.63
N LYS A 91 0.47 -16.08 -19.34
CA LYS A 91 -0.83 -16.45 -18.74
C LYS A 91 -1.74 -15.26 -18.48
N TYR A 92 -1.17 -14.09 -18.23
CA TYR A 92 -1.92 -12.89 -17.84
C TYR A 92 -1.62 -11.72 -18.78
N VAL A 93 -2.57 -10.80 -18.87
CA VAL A 93 -2.43 -9.49 -19.50
C VAL A 93 -2.70 -8.41 -18.45
N SER A 94 -1.83 -7.40 -18.38
CA SER A 94 -2.07 -6.17 -17.64
C SER A 94 -2.46 -5.09 -18.64
N VAL A 95 -3.63 -4.49 -18.44
CA VAL A 95 -4.21 -3.44 -19.26
C VAL A 95 -4.20 -2.14 -18.47
N ARG A 96 -3.78 -1.07 -19.11
CA ARG A 96 -3.78 0.29 -18.59
C ARG A 96 -4.56 1.17 -19.54
N LEU A 97 -5.44 2.00 -19.00
CA LEU A 97 -6.26 2.94 -19.76
C LEU A 97 -6.39 4.26 -19.01
N VAL A 98 -6.59 5.33 -19.78
CA VAL A 98 -6.94 6.65 -19.22
C VAL A 98 -8.40 6.94 -19.55
N PHE A 99 -9.13 7.47 -18.59
CA PHE A 99 -10.53 7.87 -18.74
C PHE A 99 -10.75 9.29 -18.23
N ARG A 100 -11.83 9.94 -18.66
CA ARG A 100 -12.26 11.23 -18.15
C ARG A 100 -13.39 11.05 -17.16
N ALA A 101 -13.35 11.81 -16.08
CA ALA A 101 -14.46 11.94 -15.17
C ALA A 101 -14.74 13.41 -14.90
N GLU A 102 -16.02 13.76 -14.92
CA GLU A 102 -16.57 15.09 -14.67
C GLU A 102 -16.91 15.30 -13.18
N ASN A 103 -16.97 14.23 -12.39
CA ASN A 103 -17.24 14.26 -10.95
C ASN A 103 -16.81 12.94 -10.27
N ARG A 104 -16.86 12.92 -8.92
CA ARG A 104 -16.46 11.77 -8.08
C ARG A 104 -17.23 10.51 -8.39
N GLU A 105 -18.53 10.65 -8.61
CA GLU A 105 -19.41 9.55 -8.96
C GLU A 105 -18.93 8.82 -10.23
N GLN A 106 -18.55 9.55 -11.28
CA GLN A 106 -18.03 8.93 -12.51
C GLN A 106 -16.67 8.24 -12.30
N TYR A 107 -15.80 8.80 -11.47
CA TYR A 107 -14.54 8.15 -11.10
C TYR A 107 -14.78 6.84 -10.35
N ASP A 108 -15.70 6.85 -9.39
CA ASP A 108 -16.05 5.68 -8.59
C ASP A 108 -16.74 4.61 -9.46
N VAL A 109 -17.63 5.00 -10.39
CA VAL A 109 -18.26 4.10 -11.37
C VAL A 109 -17.22 3.39 -12.24
N ALA A 110 -16.18 4.10 -12.70
CA ALA A 110 -15.11 3.50 -13.50
C ALA A 110 -14.35 2.41 -12.72
N HIS A 111 -13.99 2.70 -11.47
CA HIS A 111 -13.31 1.74 -10.60
C HIS A 111 -14.22 0.55 -10.25
N GLN A 112 -15.49 0.81 -9.96
CA GLN A 112 -16.46 -0.22 -9.63
C GLN A 112 -16.69 -1.17 -10.82
N ALA A 113 -16.81 -0.64 -12.03
CA ALA A 113 -16.96 -1.45 -13.24
C ALA A 113 -15.79 -2.43 -13.42
N LEU A 114 -14.54 -1.99 -13.20
CA LEU A 114 -13.38 -2.88 -13.23
C LEU A 114 -13.41 -3.91 -12.10
N ARG A 115 -13.84 -3.53 -10.90
CA ARG A 115 -13.94 -4.44 -9.73
C ARG A 115 -14.98 -5.54 -9.95
N ASP A 116 -16.11 -5.22 -10.57
CA ASP A 116 -17.19 -6.16 -10.83
C ASP A 116 -16.90 -7.09 -12.03
N HIS A 117 -15.85 -6.78 -12.80
CA HIS A 117 -15.50 -7.57 -13.96
C HIS A 117 -14.93 -8.94 -13.57
N PRO A 118 -15.56 -10.07 -13.97
CA PRO A 118 -15.23 -11.41 -13.43
C PRO A 118 -13.82 -11.88 -13.80
N GLU A 119 -13.29 -11.36 -14.91
CA GLU A 119 -11.95 -11.70 -15.40
C GLU A 119 -10.86 -10.74 -14.91
N VAL A 120 -11.22 -9.60 -14.30
CA VAL A 120 -10.24 -8.73 -13.66
C VAL A 120 -9.81 -9.39 -12.35
N LYS A 121 -8.52 -9.65 -12.25
CA LYS A 121 -7.84 -10.22 -11.09
C LYS A 121 -7.02 -9.14 -10.43
N TRP A 122 -7.35 -8.86 -9.19
CA TRP A 122 -6.51 -8.11 -8.27
C TRP A 122 -5.46 -9.05 -7.65
N THR A 123 -4.44 -8.50 -6.99
CA THR A 123 -3.36 -9.33 -6.45
C THR A 123 -3.84 -10.01 -5.17
N PRO A 124 -4.06 -11.34 -5.14
CA PRO A 124 -4.54 -12.02 -3.95
C PRO A 124 -3.53 -11.88 -2.80
N TYR A 125 -4.02 -11.65 -1.58
CA TYR A 125 -3.13 -11.43 -0.43
C TYR A 125 -2.27 -12.66 -0.07
N GLU A 126 -2.88 -13.83 0.09
CA GLU A 126 -2.19 -15.04 0.60
C GLU A 126 -0.99 -15.48 -0.27
N PRO A 127 -1.08 -15.55 -1.61
CA PRO A 127 0.08 -15.92 -2.43
C PRO A 127 1.26 -14.96 -2.29
N VAL A 128 1.00 -13.65 -2.17
CA VAL A 128 2.06 -12.65 -1.93
C VAL A 128 2.67 -12.83 -0.55
N TRP A 129 1.84 -13.07 0.46
CA TRP A 129 2.31 -13.35 1.81
C TRP A 129 3.22 -14.58 1.87
N HIS A 130 2.83 -15.70 1.26
CA HIS A 130 3.67 -16.90 1.20
C HIS A 130 4.94 -16.69 0.39
N ALA A 131 4.89 -15.92 -0.70
CA ALA A 131 6.08 -15.53 -1.44
C ALA A 131 7.04 -14.70 -0.58
N MET A 132 6.54 -13.74 0.21
CA MET A 132 7.36 -12.97 1.15
C MET A 132 8.02 -13.87 2.21
N GLN A 133 7.29 -14.86 2.74
CA GLN A 133 7.82 -15.82 3.69
C GLN A 133 8.95 -16.65 3.06
N ARG A 134 8.73 -17.23 1.88
CA ARG A 134 9.74 -18.02 1.16
C ARG A 134 10.97 -17.21 0.82
N PHE A 135 10.79 -16.02 0.25
CA PHE A 135 11.89 -15.10 -0.05
C PHE A 135 12.70 -14.81 1.22
N THR A 136 12.01 -14.46 2.31
CA THR A 136 12.66 -14.23 3.61
C THR A 136 13.36 -15.46 4.15
N ASP A 137 12.85 -16.66 3.89
CA ASP A 137 13.45 -17.88 4.40
C ASP A 137 14.69 -18.34 3.65
N GLN A 138 14.73 -18.07 2.35
CA GLN A 138 15.78 -18.49 1.44
C GLN A 138 16.89 -17.44 1.28
N ARG A 139 16.65 -16.20 1.71
CA ARG A 139 17.64 -15.12 1.73
C ARG A 139 18.88 -15.48 2.56
N ASP A 140 20.03 -15.16 1.97
CA ASP A 140 21.35 -15.17 2.62
C ASP A 140 21.98 -13.76 2.62
N ASP A 141 23.26 -13.69 2.94
CA ASP A 141 24.01 -12.43 3.06
C ASP A 141 24.23 -11.75 1.70
N ASP A 142 24.26 -12.52 0.63
CA ASP A 142 24.49 -12.07 -0.75
C ASP A 142 23.18 -11.77 -1.50
N THR A 143 22.05 -12.26 -1.01
CA THR A 143 20.75 -11.98 -1.59
C THR A 143 20.40 -10.50 -1.45
N LEU A 144 20.05 -9.87 -2.57
CA LEU A 144 19.71 -8.44 -2.61
C LEU A 144 18.37 -8.17 -1.90
N ASP A 145 18.26 -6.97 -1.35
CA ASP A 145 17.01 -6.49 -0.78
C ASP A 145 16.00 -6.18 -1.88
N GLU A 146 14.71 -6.41 -1.59
CA GLU A 146 13.62 -6.17 -2.53
C GLU A 146 12.57 -5.24 -1.93
N LEU A 147 11.86 -4.52 -2.79
CA LEU A 147 10.76 -3.63 -2.42
C LEU A 147 9.56 -3.99 -3.28
N TRP A 148 8.63 -4.77 -2.72
CA TRP A 148 7.46 -5.21 -3.48
C TRP A 148 6.35 -4.20 -3.36
N VAL A 149 5.85 -3.72 -4.49
CA VAL A 149 4.79 -2.71 -4.55
C VAL A 149 3.55 -3.32 -5.20
N VAL A 150 2.48 -3.43 -4.42
CA VAL A 150 1.26 -4.13 -4.82
C VAL A 150 0.02 -3.35 -4.38
N GLU A 151 -1.09 -3.76 -4.97
CA GLU A 151 -2.45 -3.42 -4.58
C GLU A 151 -3.19 -4.75 -4.45
N HIS A 152 -3.90 -4.92 -3.32
CA HIS A 152 -4.58 -6.17 -2.99
C HIS A 152 -6.06 -6.12 -3.36
N ASP A 153 -6.63 -7.31 -3.59
CA ASP A 153 -8.06 -7.54 -3.46
C ASP A 153 -8.57 -7.13 -2.06
N PRO A 154 -9.86 -6.81 -1.90
CA PRO A 154 -10.44 -6.55 -0.59
C PRO A 154 -10.16 -7.72 0.37
N VAL A 155 -9.45 -7.44 1.46
CA VAL A 155 -9.11 -8.43 2.48
C VAL A 155 -8.97 -7.78 3.85
N PHE A 156 -9.51 -8.43 4.88
CA PHE A 156 -9.15 -8.15 6.26
C PHE A 156 -8.00 -9.05 6.68
N THR A 157 -6.94 -8.47 7.25
CA THR A 157 -5.83 -9.26 7.79
C THR A 157 -5.77 -9.10 9.30
N LEU A 158 -5.64 -10.21 10.01
CA LEU A 158 -5.53 -10.25 11.47
C LEU A 158 -4.11 -10.64 11.85
N GLY A 159 -3.35 -9.68 12.39
CA GLY A 159 -1.95 -9.91 12.81
C GLY A 159 -1.82 -10.83 14.03
N GLN A 160 -0.58 -11.08 14.46
CA GLN A 160 -0.28 -12.00 15.58
C GLN A 160 -0.91 -11.59 16.91
N ALA A 161 -1.04 -10.28 17.16
CA ALA A 161 -1.71 -9.77 18.36
C ALA A 161 -3.22 -9.61 18.15
N GLY A 162 -3.69 -9.88 16.94
CA GLY A 162 -5.04 -9.68 16.46
C GLY A 162 -6.06 -10.48 17.24
N LYS A 163 -7.13 -9.80 17.64
CA LYS A 163 -8.31 -10.42 18.25
C LYS A 163 -9.49 -10.39 17.30
N VAL A 164 -10.17 -11.53 17.20
CA VAL A 164 -11.37 -11.68 16.35
C VAL A 164 -12.48 -10.70 16.75
N GLU A 165 -12.56 -10.31 18.02
CA GLU A 165 -13.52 -9.29 18.51
C GLU A 165 -13.37 -7.91 17.87
N HIS A 166 -12.22 -7.62 17.25
CA HIS A 166 -12.01 -6.39 16.49
C HIS A 166 -12.48 -6.50 15.04
N VAL A 167 -12.99 -7.65 14.60
CA VAL A 167 -13.67 -7.84 13.31
C VAL A 167 -15.17 -7.82 13.56
N LEU A 168 -15.85 -6.73 13.21
CA LEU A 168 -17.23 -6.49 13.61
C LEU A 168 -18.23 -7.14 12.65
N ALA A 169 -18.05 -6.94 11.34
CA ALA A 169 -18.98 -7.41 10.31
C ALA A 169 -18.28 -7.59 8.95
N PRO A 170 -17.52 -8.70 8.74
CA PRO A 170 -16.68 -8.83 7.55
C PRO A 170 -17.47 -8.99 6.24
N GLY A 171 -18.70 -9.51 6.31
CA GLY A 171 -19.50 -9.82 5.12
C GLY A 171 -18.80 -10.85 4.24
N GLU A 172 -18.74 -10.58 2.94
CA GLU A 172 -18.06 -11.43 1.95
C GLU A 172 -16.54 -11.19 1.86
N ILE A 173 -16.01 -10.16 2.53
CA ILE A 173 -14.58 -9.86 2.50
C ILE A 173 -13.83 -10.89 3.36
N PRO A 174 -12.83 -11.61 2.82
CA PRO A 174 -12.10 -12.64 3.56
C PRO A 174 -11.34 -12.07 4.76
N VAL A 175 -11.24 -12.87 5.82
CA VAL A 175 -10.45 -12.55 7.03
C VAL A 175 -9.29 -13.54 7.13
N VAL A 176 -8.08 -13.08 6.84
CA VAL A 176 -6.86 -13.92 6.81
C VAL A 176 -6.04 -13.68 8.07
N HIS A 177 -5.68 -14.76 8.78
CA HIS A 177 -4.78 -14.69 9.94
C HIS A 177 -3.33 -14.74 9.47
N VAL A 178 -2.54 -13.74 9.86
CA VAL A 178 -1.21 -13.49 9.30
C VAL A 178 -0.16 -13.28 10.39
N ASP A 179 1.11 -13.46 10.03
CA ASP A 179 2.23 -13.43 10.97
C ASP A 179 2.88 -12.04 11.18
N ARG A 180 2.27 -10.96 10.65
CA ARG A 180 2.70 -9.58 10.96
C ARG A 180 2.34 -9.15 12.37
N GLY A 181 3.08 -8.17 12.89
CA GLY A 181 2.67 -7.45 14.10
C GLY A 181 1.35 -6.69 13.91
N GLY A 182 0.75 -6.29 15.04
CA GLY A 182 -0.48 -5.49 15.09
C GLY A 182 -1.76 -6.32 15.16
N GLN A 183 -2.89 -5.60 15.16
CA GLN A 183 -4.26 -6.15 15.23
C GLN A 183 -4.84 -6.36 13.82
N VAL A 184 -6.14 -6.16 13.65
CA VAL A 184 -6.84 -6.16 12.36
C VAL A 184 -6.53 -4.90 11.54
N THR A 185 -6.45 -5.06 10.20
CA THR A 185 -6.48 -3.96 9.22
C THR A 185 -7.20 -4.43 7.95
N TYR A 186 -7.51 -3.48 7.06
CA TYR A 186 -8.06 -3.72 5.75
C TYR A 186 -7.06 -3.35 4.65
N HIS A 187 -7.04 -4.14 3.57
CA HIS A 187 -6.40 -3.83 2.30
C HIS A 187 -7.42 -3.95 1.18
N GLY A 188 -7.27 -3.13 0.14
CA GLY A 188 -8.14 -3.18 -1.01
C GLY A 188 -7.72 -2.19 -2.08
N PRO A 189 -8.48 -2.11 -3.19
CA PRO A 189 -8.15 -1.23 -4.30
C PRO A 189 -8.12 0.25 -3.90
N GLY A 190 -7.17 1.00 -4.46
CA GLY A 190 -6.87 2.40 -4.13
C GLY A 190 -5.88 2.57 -2.96
N GLN A 191 -5.33 1.47 -2.44
CA GLN A 191 -4.32 1.46 -1.39
C GLN A 191 -2.97 1.02 -1.95
N ILE A 192 -1.92 1.82 -1.73
CA ILE A 192 -0.56 1.41 -2.04
C ILE A 192 -0.07 0.54 -0.89
N VAL A 193 0.24 -0.72 -1.17
CA VAL A 193 0.88 -1.63 -0.20
C VAL A 193 2.31 -1.87 -0.65
N ILE A 194 3.26 -1.58 0.24
CA ILE A 194 4.69 -1.79 -0.02
C ILE A 194 5.25 -2.71 1.03
N TYR A 195 5.99 -3.72 0.59
CA TYR A 195 6.73 -4.65 1.43
C TYR A 195 8.23 -4.42 1.23
N PRO A 196 8.89 -3.60 2.08
CA PRO A 196 10.34 -3.48 2.09
C PRO A 196 10.93 -4.75 2.70
N LEU A 197 11.44 -5.62 1.84
CA LEU A 197 12.08 -6.88 2.21
C LEU A 197 13.58 -6.63 2.38
N LEU A 198 13.94 -6.02 3.51
CA LEU A 198 15.30 -5.53 3.78
C LEU A 198 16.01 -6.38 4.83
N ARG A 199 17.34 -6.50 4.73
CA ARG A 199 18.19 -7.07 5.78
C ARG A 199 18.70 -5.96 6.71
N LEU A 200 18.09 -5.84 7.88
CA LEU A 200 18.41 -4.78 8.86
C LEU A 200 19.89 -4.73 9.28
N PRO A 201 20.60 -5.86 9.50
CA PRO A 201 22.04 -5.83 9.78
C PRO A 201 22.87 -5.14 8.70
N ARG A 202 22.49 -5.28 7.42
CA ARG A 202 23.17 -4.62 6.29
C ARG A 202 23.04 -3.10 6.35
N LEU A 203 21.91 -2.62 6.86
CA LEU A 203 21.62 -1.19 7.03
C LEU A 203 22.16 -0.62 8.34
N GLY A 204 22.58 -1.47 9.29
CA GLY A 204 23.03 -1.04 10.62
C GLY A 204 21.90 -0.44 11.48
N ILE A 205 20.64 -0.78 11.20
CA ILE A 205 19.47 -0.21 11.88
C ILE A 205 18.70 -1.27 12.68
N GLY A 206 18.01 -0.83 13.73
CA GLY A 206 17.07 -1.66 14.48
C GLY A 206 15.64 -1.57 13.94
N VAL A 207 14.74 -2.42 14.46
CA VAL A 207 13.32 -2.45 14.03
C VAL A 207 12.62 -1.10 14.24
N ARG A 208 12.89 -0.41 15.36
CA ARG A 208 12.31 0.90 15.64
C ARG A 208 12.73 1.94 14.59
N ASP A 209 14.02 2.01 14.27
CA ASP A 209 14.54 2.95 13.27
C ASP A 209 13.99 2.60 11.88
N TYR A 210 13.87 1.32 11.54
CA TYR A 210 13.21 0.86 10.31
C TYR A 210 11.75 1.35 10.21
N VAL A 211 10.96 1.19 11.27
CA VAL A 211 9.57 1.70 11.32
C VAL A 211 9.54 3.22 11.19
N CYS A 212 10.37 3.93 11.95
CA CYS A 212 10.44 5.39 11.90
C CYS A 212 10.82 5.92 10.50
N ARG A 213 11.73 5.24 9.79
CA ARG A 213 12.12 5.62 8.42
C ARG A 213 10.99 5.41 7.41
N ILE A 214 10.21 4.34 7.54
CA ILE A 214 9.00 4.16 6.72
C ILE A 214 8.00 5.28 6.99
N GLU A 215 7.71 5.55 8.27
CA GLU A 215 6.78 6.62 8.65
C GLU A 215 7.29 7.98 8.14
N GLN A 216 8.60 8.23 8.19
CA GLN A 216 9.17 9.47 7.67
C GLN A 216 8.99 9.57 6.16
N ALA A 217 9.21 8.48 5.41
CA ALA A 217 9.04 8.49 3.97
C ALA A 217 7.59 8.85 3.58
N ILE A 218 6.61 8.36 4.32
CA ILE A 218 5.20 8.68 4.10
C ILE A 218 4.90 10.14 4.48
N ILE A 219 5.43 10.63 5.60
CA ILE A 219 5.29 12.04 6.01
C ILE A 219 5.90 12.98 4.96
N ASP A 220 7.13 12.68 4.50
CA ASP A 220 7.81 13.47 3.47
C ASP A 220 7.02 13.45 2.16
N THR A 221 6.47 12.29 1.80
CA THR A 221 5.60 12.12 0.61
C THR A 221 4.37 13.02 0.70
N LEU A 222 3.70 13.05 1.86
CA LEU A 222 2.52 13.90 2.08
C LEU A 222 2.86 15.40 2.06
N ALA A 223 4.05 15.76 2.53
CA ALA A 223 4.53 17.14 2.53
C ALA A 223 4.67 17.73 1.12
N GLU A 224 4.94 16.92 0.08
CA GLU A 224 4.99 17.35 -1.32
C GLU A 224 3.65 17.96 -1.80
N TRP A 225 2.53 17.60 -1.16
CA TRP A 225 1.21 18.16 -1.43
C TRP A 225 0.68 19.05 -0.32
N ASN A 226 1.56 19.54 0.57
CA ASN A 226 1.22 20.36 1.74
C ASN A 226 0.27 19.67 2.72
N ILE A 227 0.27 18.33 2.76
CA ILE A 227 -0.51 17.57 3.73
C ILE A 227 0.35 17.34 4.97
N GLY A 228 0.06 18.10 6.03
CA GLY A 228 0.78 17.98 7.32
C GLY A 228 0.45 16.67 8.03
N ALA A 229 1.43 15.76 8.10
CA ALA A 229 1.27 14.45 8.71
C ALA A 229 2.24 14.22 9.87
N GLU A 230 1.84 13.38 10.82
CA GLU A 230 2.60 13.13 12.04
C GLU A 230 2.60 11.65 12.46
N ARG A 231 3.51 11.34 13.38
CA ARG A 231 3.53 10.09 14.13
C ARG A 231 2.83 10.31 15.47
N LEU A 232 2.15 9.28 15.95
CA LEU A 232 1.61 9.28 17.31
C LEU A 232 2.40 8.30 18.18
N ASP A 233 2.84 8.76 19.35
CA ASP A 233 3.61 7.92 20.27
C ASP A 233 2.77 6.72 20.73
N GLY A 234 3.40 5.54 20.73
CA GLY A 234 2.73 4.27 21.05
C GLY A 234 1.71 3.77 20.01
N ALA A 235 1.51 4.45 18.88
CA ALA A 235 0.52 4.07 17.87
C ALA A 235 1.12 4.05 16.45
N PRO A 236 1.79 2.94 16.05
CA PRO A 236 2.45 2.84 14.74
C PRO A 236 1.54 3.19 13.55
N GLY A 237 2.11 3.90 12.58
CA GLY A 237 1.35 4.48 11.48
C GLY A 237 1.64 5.97 11.29
N VAL A 238 1.00 6.53 10.27
CA VAL A 238 1.03 7.97 9.99
C VAL A 238 -0.40 8.51 10.05
N TYR A 239 -0.54 9.72 10.59
CA TYR A 239 -1.82 10.35 10.89
C TYR A 239 -1.86 11.78 10.36
N VAL A 240 -3.06 12.25 10.01
CA VAL A 240 -3.35 13.62 9.62
C VAL A 240 -4.57 14.08 10.40
N GLY A 241 -4.42 15.10 11.25
CA GLY A 241 -5.52 15.58 12.10
C GLY A 241 -6.15 14.49 12.97
N GLY A 242 -5.33 13.54 13.47
CA GLY A 242 -5.78 12.39 14.26
C GLY A 242 -6.34 11.20 13.47
N ALA A 243 -6.68 11.37 12.18
CA ALA A 243 -7.12 10.27 11.32
C ALA A 243 -5.92 9.50 10.75
N LYS A 244 -5.97 8.17 10.77
CA LYS A 244 -4.90 7.32 10.23
C LYS A 244 -4.92 7.34 8.70
N ILE A 245 -3.79 7.65 8.08
CA ILE A 245 -3.64 7.61 6.61
C ILE A 245 -2.77 6.44 6.13
N ALA A 246 -1.87 5.96 6.99
CA ALA A 246 -1.06 4.79 6.70
C ALA A 246 -0.94 3.86 7.91
N ALA A 247 -1.09 2.56 7.66
CA ALA A 247 -0.88 1.51 8.63
C ALA A 247 0.47 0.81 8.39
N LEU A 248 1.16 0.46 9.47
CA LEU A 248 2.39 -0.32 9.42
C LEU A 248 2.20 -1.62 10.22
N GLY A 249 2.60 -2.73 9.62
CA GLY A 249 2.61 -4.04 10.26
C GLY A 249 3.78 -4.83 9.71
N ILE A 250 4.80 -5.01 10.54
CA ILE A 250 6.10 -5.60 10.14
C ILE A 250 6.31 -6.93 10.86
N ARG A 251 7.03 -7.84 10.21
CA ARG A 251 7.66 -8.99 10.85
C ARG A 251 9.15 -9.00 10.53
N VAL A 252 9.97 -9.33 11.53
CA VAL A 252 11.42 -9.49 11.37
C VAL A 252 11.80 -10.91 11.78
N ARG A 253 12.52 -11.61 10.90
CA ARG A 253 13.03 -12.97 11.11
C ARG A 253 14.46 -13.04 10.62
N ARG A 254 15.39 -13.49 11.46
CA ARG A 254 16.84 -13.58 11.12
C ARG A 254 17.43 -12.26 10.61
N GLY A 255 16.96 -11.12 11.14
CA GLY A 255 17.38 -9.79 10.71
C GLY A 255 16.76 -9.32 9.38
N CYS A 256 15.93 -10.12 8.74
CA CYS A 256 15.26 -9.80 7.49
C CYS A 256 13.79 -9.40 7.73
N THR A 257 13.35 -8.29 7.15
CA THR A 257 11.99 -7.77 7.25
C THR A 257 11.09 -8.38 6.17
N PHE A 258 9.80 -8.51 6.49
CA PHE A 258 8.71 -8.75 5.56
C PHE A 258 7.39 -8.23 6.14
N HIS A 259 6.35 -8.20 5.31
CA HIS A 259 5.25 -7.24 5.43
C HIS A 259 5.77 -5.80 5.31
N GLY A 260 5.03 -4.80 5.75
CA GLY A 260 5.37 -3.43 5.38
C GLY A 260 4.34 -2.39 5.78
N LEU A 261 4.04 -1.53 4.82
CA LEU A 261 3.16 -0.39 4.95
C LEU A 261 1.97 -0.53 4.01
N ALA A 262 0.85 0.04 4.43
CA ALA A 262 -0.36 0.22 3.64
C ALA A 262 -0.74 1.70 3.71
N PHE A 263 -0.68 2.38 2.57
CA PHE A 263 -0.90 3.82 2.43
C PHE A 263 -2.17 4.10 1.63
N ASN A 264 -3.13 4.76 2.26
CA ASN A 264 -4.45 4.98 1.69
C ASN A 264 -4.41 6.15 0.72
N VAL A 265 -4.51 5.88 -0.58
CA VAL A 265 -4.44 6.93 -1.61
C VAL A 265 -5.83 7.38 -2.04
N ALA A 266 -6.62 6.45 -2.59
CA ALA A 266 -7.94 6.71 -3.16
C ALA A 266 -8.83 5.46 -3.04
N MET A 267 -8.83 4.85 -1.86
CA MET A 267 -9.58 3.61 -1.60
C MET A 267 -10.97 3.89 -1.03
N ASP A 268 -11.84 2.88 -1.11
CA ASP A 268 -13.08 2.84 -0.34
C ASP A 268 -12.77 2.62 1.15
N LEU A 269 -13.29 3.50 2.00
CA LEU A 269 -13.10 3.44 3.45
C LEU A 269 -14.22 2.69 4.18
N ASP A 270 -15.34 2.37 3.52
CA ASP A 270 -16.47 1.65 4.14
C ASP A 270 -16.06 0.37 4.87
N PRO A 271 -15.12 -0.46 4.36
CA PRO A 271 -14.66 -1.64 5.08
C PRO A 271 -13.97 -1.35 6.42
N PHE A 272 -13.38 -0.15 6.61
CA PHE A 272 -12.79 0.22 7.90
C PHE A 272 -13.85 0.42 9.00
N HIS A 273 -15.09 0.75 8.65
CA HIS A 273 -16.21 0.82 9.61
C HIS A 273 -16.68 -0.56 10.10
N ARG A 274 -16.21 -1.64 9.47
CA ARG A 274 -16.56 -3.03 9.79
C ARG A 274 -15.53 -3.70 10.71
N ILE A 275 -14.51 -2.96 11.14
CA ILE A 275 -13.43 -3.41 12.02
C ILE A 275 -13.10 -2.33 13.06
N ASN A 276 -12.39 -2.70 14.12
CA ASN A 276 -11.69 -1.78 15.01
C ASN A 276 -10.22 -1.72 14.58
N PRO A 277 -9.82 -0.82 13.66
CA PRO A 277 -8.48 -0.83 13.08
C PRO A 277 -7.42 -0.62 14.16
N CYS A 278 -6.36 -1.44 14.11
CA CYS A 278 -5.32 -1.47 15.14
C CYS A 278 -5.85 -1.75 16.57
N GLY A 279 -7.09 -2.25 16.73
CA GLY A 279 -7.73 -2.52 18.02
C GLY A 279 -8.39 -1.31 18.68
N TYR A 280 -8.43 -0.15 17.99
CA TYR A 280 -9.02 1.08 18.51
C TYR A 280 -10.42 1.28 17.95
N GLU A 281 -11.42 1.21 18.82
CA GLU A 281 -12.81 1.53 18.46
C GLU A 281 -12.92 3.01 18.07
N GLY A 282 -13.58 3.28 16.94
CA GLY A 282 -13.83 4.64 16.46
C GLY A 282 -12.62 5.38 15.89
N LEU A 283 -11.46 4.72 15.74
CA LEU A 283 -10.31 5.32 15.05
C LEU A 283 -10.69 5.69 13.62
N GLN A 284 -10.60 6.99 13.31
CA GLN A 284 -10.87 7.49 11.98
C GLN A 284 -9.71 7.15 11.03
N VAL A 285 -10.06 6.88 9.78
CA VAL A 285 -9.13 6.59 8.70
C VAL A 285 -9.42 7.60 7.58
N THR A 286 -8.37 8.04 6.89
CA THR A 286 -8.48 9.00 5.78
C THR A 286 -7.66 8.50 4.58
N THR A 287 -7.83 9.15 3.44
CA THR A 287 -7.05 8.92 2.22
C THR A 287 -6.30 10.19 1.80
N VAL A 288 -5.25 10.06 0.97
CA VAL A 288 -4.59 11.20 0.31
C VAL A 288 -5.60 12.03 -0.46
N LEU A 289 -6.51 11.34 -1.15
CA LEU A 289 -7.61 11.92 -1.91
C LEU A 289 -8.50 12.85 -1.05
N ASP A 290 -8.99 12.38 0.08
CA ASP A 290 -9.91 13.16 0.92
C ASP A 290 -9.24 14.39 1.57
N LEU A 291 -7.90 14.43 1.56
CA LEU A 291 -7.09 15.54 2.06
C LEU A 291 -6.71 16.55 0.95
N GLY A 292 -7.17 16.35 -0.28
CA GLY A 292 -6.83 17.19 -1.44
C GLY A 292 -5.53 16.80 -2.15
N GLY A 293 -4.93 15.66 -1.82
CA GLY A 293 -3.77 15.16 -2.55
C GLY A 293 -4.13 14.52 -3.91
N PRO A 294 -3.15 13.92 -4.59
CA PRO A 294 -3.38 13.28 -5.89
C PRO A 294 -4.40 12.14 -5.83
N SER A 295 -5.17 12.03 -6.91
CA SER A 295 -6.25 11.06 -7.09
C SER A 295 -5.79 9.65 -7.47
N GLY A 296 -4.57 9.53 -7.98
CA GLY A 296 -4.07 8.30 -8.58
C GLY A 296 -2.83 7.79 -7.89
N MET A 297 -2.76 6.47 -7.70
CA MET A 297 -1.57 5.82 -7.16
C MET A 297 -0.33 6.08 -8.02
N ASP A 298 -0.45 6.33 -9.33
CA ASP A 298 0.72 6.60 -10.18
C ASP A 298 1.37 7.97 -9.95
N ALA A 299 0.63 8.94 -9.38
CA ALA A 299 1.23 10.19 -8.92
C ALA A 299 1.92 10.01 -7.56
N VAL A 300 1.32 9.21 -6.67
CA VAL A 300 1.81 9.03 -5.30
C VAL A 300 2.97 8.04 -5.22
N LYS A 301 2.90 6.93 -5.96
CA LYS A 301 3.84 5.82 -5.90
C LYS A 301 5.27 6.23 -6.22
N PRO A 302 5.59 6.97 -7.31
CA PRO A 302 6.97 7.36 -7.58
C PRO A 302 7.57 8.23 -6.47
N VAL A 303 6.79 9.16 -5.93
CA VAL A 303 7.19 10.04 -4.82
C VAL A 303 7.46 9.21 -3.56
N LEU A 304 6.55 8.33 -3.19
CA LEU A 304 6.74 7.43 -2.04
C LEU A 304 7.97 6.55 -2.17
N LEU A 305 8.19 5.97 -3.35
CA LEU A 305 9.35 5.12 -3.62
C LEU A 305 10.66 5.92 -3.52
N ASP A 306 10.68 7.14 -4.01
CA ASP A 306 11.84 8.03 -3.94
C ASP A 306 12.15 8.44 -2.48
N HIS A 307 11.14 8.78 -1.67
CA HIS A 307 11.35 9.03 -0.24
C HIS A 307 11.78 7.78 0.53
N LEU A 308 11.20 6.61 0.25
CA LEU A 308 11.67 5.35 0.85
C LEU A 308 13.13 5.08 0.49
N ALA A 309 13.50 5.27 -0.79
CA ALA A 309 14.86 5.12 -1.25
C ALA A 309 15.81 6.06 -0.51
N ARG A 310 15.46 7.33 -0.34
CA ARG A 310 16.25 8.29 0.45
C ARG A 310 16.37 7.89 1.92
N GLN A 311 15.26 7.55 2.57
CA GLN A 311 15.23 7.20 4.00
C GLN A 311 16.08 5.96 4.31
N PHE A 312 16.16 5.01 3.38
CA PHE A 312 16.97 3.80 3.51
C PHE A 312 18.33 3.86 2.80
N GLY A 313 18.64 4.95 2.10
CA GLY A 313 19.90 5.11 1.35
C GLY A 313 20.04 4.18 0.14
N LEU A 314 18.92 3.78 -0.47
CA LEU A 314 18.80 2.85 -1.59
C LEU A 314 18.77 3.59 -2.94
N LEU A 315 19.28 2.94 -4.00
CA LEU A 315 19.18 3.30 -5.42
C LEU A 315 18.25 2.37 -6.24
N LEU A 316 17.01 2.78 -6.49
CA LEU A 316 16.03 1.86 -7.04
C LEU A 316 16.29 1.46 -8.53
N GLN A 317 16.69 0.21 -8.74
CA GLN A 317 16.57 -0.71 -9.88
C GLN A 317 15.26 -0.71 -10.66
N PRO A 318 15.13 -1.34 -11.84
CA PRO A 318 14.02 -2.28 -12.02
C PRO A 318 14.48 -3.71 -12.37
N VAL A 319 13.75 -4.76 -11.98
CA VAL A 319 13.91 -6.19 -12.27
C VAL A 319 12.81 -6.66 -13.23
N PRO A 320 13.21 -7.51 -14.19
CA PRO A 320 12.33 -7.95 -15.29
C PRO A 320 11.32 -9.03 -14.88
N GLU A 321 11.54 -9.73 -13.78
CA GLU A 321 10.74 -10.88 -13.34
C GLU A 321 9.99 -10.58 -12.03
N LEU A 322 8.73 -11.03 -11.97
CA LEU A 322 7.92 -10.98 -10.75
C LEU A 322 8.25 -12.21 -9.87
N PRO A 323 8.10 -12.10 -8.54
CA PRO A 323 8.25 -13.26 -7.68
C PRO A 323 7.24 -14.35 -8.08
N ASP A 324 7.66 -15.61 -8.01
CA ASP A 324 6.76 -16.73 -8.26
C ASP A 324 5.67 -16.77 -7.17
N LEU A 325 4.45 -16.39 -7.53
CA LEU A 325 3.28 -16.43 -6.65
C LEU A 325 2.51 -17.75 -6.76
N SER A 326 2.95 -18.71 -7.59
CA SER A 326 2.20 -19.94 -7.89
C SER A 326 2.44 -21.09 -6.92
N ALA A 327 3.53 -21.03 -6.13
CA ALA A 327 3.81 -22.02 -5.11
C ALA A 327 2.95 -21.76 -3.86
N ALA A 328 1.95 -22.62 -3.64
CA ALA A 328 1.31 -22.74 -2.34
C ALA A 328 2.35 -23.17 -1.29
N ALA A 329 2.18 -22.68 -0.05
CA ALA A 329 3.01 -23.06 1.10
C ALA A 329 2.95 -24.56 1.39
#